data_AF-A0AA48KJ56-F1
#
_entry.id   AF-A0AA48KJ56-F1
#
_cell.length_a   1.000
_cell.length_b   1.000
_cell.length_c   1.000
_cell.angle_alpha   90.00
_cell.angle_beta   90.00
_cell.angle_gamma   90.00
#
_symmetry.space_group_name_H-M   'P 1'
#
loop_
_entity.id
_entity.type
_entity.pdbx_description
1 polymer ?
#
loop_
_entity_poly.entity_id
_entity_poly.type
_entity_poly.pdbx_seq_one_letter_code
_entity_poly.pdbx_strand_id
1 'polypeptide(L)'
;MNRLVVVGLLAGSLAACGGAQGDEAGVSAAEGAETGEVVADANNRPPPPPDIPEPISPGDEYSATTILPCGFDGAAPEMRCNAGVKRNWGEDGTTLVEVFKPDGRKRAIFFQGTTPYGADSAQADGSAGWDFEVSRKDDEVTISFGPETYVIVDALIEGG
;
A
#
# COMPACT_ATOMS: atom_id res chain seq x y z
N MET A 1 -3.73 49.61 -19.65
CA MET A 1 -3.34 50.69 -18.74
C MET A 1 -2.90 50.05 -17.42
N ASN A 2 -1.61 49.77 -17.23
CA ASN A 2 -0.57 50.65 -16.67
C ASN A 2 -0.56 50.67 -15.14
N ARG A 3 0.47 50.03 -14.54
CA ARG A 3 1.24 50.37 -13.32
C ARG A 3 1.69 49.10 -12.61
N LEU A 4 2.87 48.98 -11.98
CA LEU A 4 4.17 49.63 -12.07
C LEU A 4 5.06 48.77 -11.15
N VAL A 5 6.32 48.59 -11.56
CA VAL A 5 7.40 47.85 -10.91
C VAL A 5 7.76 48.38 -9.51
N VAL A 6 8.20 47.50 -8.59
CA VAL A 6 9.26 47.82 -7.61
C VAL A 6 10.25 46.67 -7.49
N VAL A 7 11.52 47.05 -7.68
CA VAL A 7 12.77 46.29 -7.61
C VAL A 7 13.20 46.11 -6.15
N GLY A 8 13.82 44.97 -5.84
CA GLY A 8 14.54 44.76 -4.58
C GLY A 8 15.68 43.75 -4.74
N LEU A 9 16.80 44.20 -5.31
CA LEU A 9 18.10 43.53 -5.21
C LEU A 9 18.62 43.66 -3.77
N LEU A 10 19.04 42.55 -3.16
CA LEU A 10 20.01 42.54 -2.07
C LEU A 10 20.99 41.39 -2.29
N ALA A 11 22.22 41.77 -2.65
CA ALA A 11 23.41 40.94 -2.71
C ALA A 11 24.30 41.21 -1.49
N GLY A 12 25.05 40.20 -1.05
CA GLY A 12 26.10 40.29 -0.02
C GLY A 12 26.28 38.92 0.66
N SER A 13 27.13 38.02 0.17
CA SER A 13 28.61 37.96 0.19
C SER A 13 29.21 37.34 1.46
N LEU A 14 29.81 36.16 1.26
CA LEU A 14 31.12 35.68 1.74
C LEU A 14 31.44 35.64 3.26
N ALA A 15 31.68 34.41 3.75
CA ALA A 15 33.02 33.85 4.08
C ALA A 15 33.19 33.19 5.46
N ALA A 16 33.94 32.08 5.42
CA ALA A 16 34.82 31.50 6.44
C ALA A 16 34.14 30.68 7.57
N CYS A 17 34.70 29.60 8.10
CA CYS A 17 35.95 28.85 7.85
C CYS A 17 35.87 27.52 8.63
N GLY A 18 36.53 26.48 8.11
CA GLY A 18 37.05 25.34 8.88
C GLY A 18 36.06 24.19 9.08
N GLY A 19 36.36 22.93 8.74
CA GLY A 19 37.63 22.30 8.37
C GLY A 19 37.70 20.92 9.04
N ALA A 20 38.43 20.01 8.40
CA ALA A 20 38.80 18.64 8.82
C ALA A 20 37.78 17.53 8.43
N GLN A 21 38.15 16.35 7.96
CA GLN A 21 39.36 15.72 7.37
C GLN A 21 38.96 14.25 7.10
N GLY A 22 39.65 13.56 6.19
CA GLY A 22 39.56 12.11 5.97
C GLY A 22 38.82 11.78 4.67
N ASP A 23 39.44 11.38 3.55
CA ASP A 23 40.23 10.15 3.31
C ASP A 23 39.48 8.90 3.84
N GLU A 24 39.28 7.79 3.13
CA GLU A 24 39.79 7.26 1.88
C GLU A 24 39.09 5.90 1.66
N ALA A 25 39.06 5.44 0.41
CA ALA A 25 38.90 4.04 -0.01
C ALA A 25 37.60 3.26 0.32
N GLY A 26 37.13 2.53 -0.70
CA GLY A 26 35.90 1.76 -0.66
C GLY A 26 35.97 0.48 0.16
N VAL A 27 34.87 -0.27 0.10
CA VAL A 27 34.78 -1.69 -0.25
C VAL A 27 33.29 -2.02 -0.27
N SER A 28 32.84 -2.64 -1.35
CA SER A 28 31.57 -3.35 -1.44
C SER A 28 31.73 -4.67 -0.68
N ALA A 29 30.94 -4.93 0.35
CA ALA A 29 30.60 -6.28 0.81
C ALA A 29 29.55 -6.21 1.93
N ALA A 30 28.78 -7.29 1.99
CA ALA A 30 27.56 -7.47 2.75
C ALA A 30 27.78 -7.84 4.24
N GLU A 31 26.63 -8.03 4.90
CA GLU A 31 26.39 -8.88 6.09
C GLU A 31 26.56 -8.25 7.49
N GLY A 32 25.44 -8.31 8.24
CA GLY A 32 25.41 -8.51 9.69
C GLY A 32 25.73 -7.30 10.59
N ALA A 33 24.70 -6.68 11.17
CA ALA A 33 24.85 -5.95 12.42
C ALA A 33 23.55 -5.94 13.23
N GLU A 34 23.40 -6.96 14.07
CA GLU A 34 22.58 -6.91 15.26
C GLU A 34 23.26 -6.06 16.35
N THR A 35 22.42 -5.39 17.14
CA THR A 35 22.68 -4.74 18.44
C THR A 35 23.40 -3.38 18.46
N GLY A 36 22.58 -2.33 18.43
CA GLY A 36 22.82 -1.09 19.15
C GLY A 36 21.56 -0.72 19.91
N GLU A 37 21.42 -1.19 21.16
CA GLU A 37 20.32 -0.77 22.02
C GLU A 37 20.60 0.67 22.46
N VAL A 38 20.11 1.62 21.67
CA VAL A 38 20.00 3.01 22.08
C VAL A 38 18.94 3.07 23.17
N VAL A 39 19.36 3.48 24.37
CA VAL A 39 18.43 3.80 25.46
C VAL A 39 17.52 4.94 25.00
N ALA A 40 16.33 4.57 24.52
CA ALA A 40 15.35 5.52 24.01
C ALA A 40 14.69 6.25 25.19
N ASP A 41 14.73 7.58 25.16
CA ASP A 41 13.79 8.41 25.90
C ASP A 41 12.38 8.03 25.44
N ALA A 42 11.58 7.44 26.35
CA ALA A 42 10.28 6.86 26.02
C ALA A 42 9.26 7.89 25.50
N ASN A 43 9.53 9.19 25.62
CA ASN A 43 8.61 10.25 25.22
C ASN A 43 8.83 10.76 23.79
N ASN A 44 9.89 10.31 23.10
CA ASN A 44 10.21 10.81 21.75
C ASN A 44 10.56 9.70 20.76
N ARG A 45 10.02 8.48 20.95
CA ARG A 45 10.18 7.39 20.00
C ARG A 45 9.34 7.70 18.75
N PRO A 46 9.94 7.71 17.55
CA PRO A 46 9.16 7.71 16.32
C PRO A 46 8.13 6.57 16.37
N PRO A 47 6.90 6.76 15.84
CA PRO A 47 5.95 5.67 15.75
C PRO A 47 6.63 4.48 15.03
N PRO A 48 6.38 3.24 15.46
CA PRO A 48 6.90 2.08 14.75
C PRO A 48 6.45 2.18 13.28
N PRO A 49 7.29 1.74 12.33
CA PRO A 49 6.88 1.68 10.94
C PRO A 49 5.62 0.81 10.83
N PRO A 50 4.71 1.11 9.87
CA PRO A 50 3.53 0.31 9.66
C PRO A 50 3.92 -1.16 9.39
N ASP A 51 3.20 -2.10 9.99
CA ASP A 51 3.42 -3.52 9.75
C ASP A 51 3.07 -3.85 8.30
N ILE A 52 4.11 -4.14 7.50
CA ILE A 52 3.96 -4.64 6.14
C ILE A 52 4.02 -6.17 6.20
N PRO A 53 3.00 -6.89 5.71
CA PRO A 53 3.03 -8.35 5.73
C PRO A 53 4.13 -8.87 4.80
N GLU A 54 4.67 -10.06 5.11
CA GLU A 54 5.61 -10.74 4.22
C GLU A 54 4.93 -11.00 2.85
N PRO A 55 5.55 -10.60 1.72
CA PRO A 55 4.95 -10.79 0.40
C PRO A 55 4.71 -12.26 0.08
N ILE A 56 3.54 -12.57 -0.48
CA ILE A 56 3.26 -13.89 -1.06
C ILE A 56 3.71 -13.96 -2.52
N SER A 57 4.26 -15.10 -2.93
CA SER A 57 4.72 -15.32 -4.31
C SER A 57 3.58 -15.71 -5.25
N PRO A 58 3.58 -15.25 -6.51
CA PRO A 58 2.74 -15.85 -7.53
C PRO A 58 3.20 -17.30 -7.76
N GLY A 59 2.25 -18.21 -7.84
CA GLY A 59 2.48 -19.66 -8.02
C GLY A 59 1.34 -20.24 -8.86
N ASP A 60 1.20 -21.57 -8.88
CA ASP A 60 0.16 -22.24 -9.69
C ASP A 60 -1.26 -21.77 -9.33
N GLU A 61 -1.46 -21.24 -8.13
CA GLU A 61 -2.75 -20.75 -7.64
C GLU A 61 -3.08 -19.32 -8.03
N TYR A 62 -2.10 -18.45 -8.31
CA TYR A 62 -2.34 -17.02 -8.58
C TYR A 62 -1.56 -16.55 -9.81
N SER A 63 -2.27 -15.90 -10.73
CA SER A 63 -1.69 -15.26 -11.90
C SER A 63 -0.89 -14.00 -11.57
N ALA A 64 -1.15 -13.38 -10.42
CA ALA A 64 -0.38 -12.26 -9.88
C ALA A 64 -0.59 -12.17 -8.36
N THR A 65 0.37 -11.59 -7.65
CA THR A 65 0.23 -11.25 -6.22
C THR A 65 0.67 -9.81 -5.98
N THR A 66 0.17 -9.20 -4.92
CA THR A 66 0.54 -7.84 -4.50
C THR A 66 0.30 -7.64 -3.02
N ILE A 67 0.78 -6.51 -2.51
CA ILE A 67 0.37 -5.96 -1.22
C ILE A 67 -0.44 -4.69 -1.50
N LEU A 68 -1.71 -4.68 -1.12
CA LEU A 68 -2.64 -3.59 -1.41
C LEU A 68 -3.09 -2.82 -0.15
N PRO A 69 -3.59 -1.58 -0.31
CA PRO A 69 -4.26 -0.86 0.77
C PRO A 69 -5.57 -1.52 1.19
N CYS A 70 -5.71 -1.76 2.50
CA CYS A 70 -6.91 -2.35 3.08
C CYS A 70 -7.27 -1.71 4.43
N GLY A 71 -8.54 -1.79 4.81
CA GLY A 71 -9.11 -1.29 6.05
C GLY A 71 -10.14 -2.28 6.61
N PHE A 72 -10.24 -2.36 7.93
CA PHE A 72 -11.21 -3.20 8.65
C PHE A 72 -11.87 -2.37 9.75
N ASP A 73 -13.00 -2.85 10.29
CA ASP A 73 -13.75 -2.18 11.36
C ASP A 73 -14.18 -0.73 11.02
N GLY A 74 -14.39 -0.44 9.73
CA GLY A 74 -14.75 0.88 9.22
C GLY A 74 -13.59 1.89 9.16
N ALA A 75 -12.36 1.43 9.37
CA ALA A 75 -11.17 2.26 9.25
C ALA A 75 -10.84 2.57 7.78
N ALA A 76 -10.15 3.70 7.57
CA ALA A 76 -9.56 4.03 6.27
C ALA A 76 -8.58 2.92 5.82
N PRO A 77 -8.33 2.75 4.50
CA PRO A 77 -7.47 1.70 3.97
C PRO A 77 -5.97 1.99 4.18
N GLU A 78 -5.56 2.17 5.43
CA GLU A 78 -4.20 2.51 5.84
C GLU A 78 -3.34 1.27 6.10
N MET A 79 -3.96 0.10 6.36
CA MET A 79 -3.24 -1.16 6.51
C MET A 79 -2.82 -1.75 5.17
N ARG A 80 -1.88 -2.70 5.20
CA ARG A 80 -1.39 -3.43 4.04
C ARG A 80 -1.81 -4.90 4.11
N CYS A 81 -2.43 -5.39 3.05
CA CYS A 81 -2.88 -6.78 2.95
C CYS A 81 -2.24 -7.46 1.75
N ASN A 82 -1.78 -8.69 1.92
CA ASN A 82 -1.46 -9.54 0.78
C ASN A 82 -2.71 -9.80 -0.05
N ALA A 83 -2.56 -9.86 -1.36
CA ALA A 83 -3.61 -10.23 -2.28
C ALA A 83 -3.09 -11.10 -3.42
N GLY A 84 -3.89 -12.07 -3.83
CA GLY A 84 -3.63 -12.93 -4.99
C GLY A 84 -4.74 -12.79 -6.03
N VAL A 85 -4.38 -12.81 -7.31
CA VAL A 85 -5.31 -12.65 -8.44
C VAL A 85 -5.40 -13.96 -9.21
N LYS A 86 -6.64 -14.41 -9.45
CA LYS A 86 -6.97 -15.55 -10.31
C LYS A 86 -7.71 -15.03 -11.53
N ARG A 87 -7.03 -14.95 -12.67
CA ARG A 87 -7.64 -14.52 -13.95
C ARG A 87 -8.31 -15.72 -14.63
N ASN A 88 -9.37 -15.45 -15.40
CA ASN A 88 -10.18 -16.50 -16.05
C ASN A 88 -10.73 -17.51 -15.02
N TRP A 89 -11.16 -17.00 -13.87
CA TRP A 89 -11.80 -17.75 -12.82
C TRP A 89 -13.27 -18.01 -13.16
N GLY A 90 -13.69 -19.26 -12.97
CA GLY A 90 -15.03 -19.73 -13.31
C GLY A 90 -15.23 -19.97 -14.82
N GLU A 91 -16.39 -20.51 -15.20
CA GLU A 91 -16.74 -20.78 -16.60
C GLU A 91 -16.95 -19.49 -17.40
N ASP A 92 -17.34 -18.40 -16.72
CA ASP A 92 -17.62 -17.09 -17.32
C ASP A 92 -16.35 -16.24 -17.55
N GLY A 93 -15.16 -16.75 -17.19
CA GLY A 93 -13.88 -16.07 -17.42
C GLY A 93 -13.67 -14.79 -16.60
N THR A 94 -14.33 -14.67 -15.45
CA THR A 94 -14.18 -13.51 -14.54
C THR A 94 -12.81 -13.48 -13.84
N THR A 95 -12.53 -12.42 -13.10
CA THR A 95 -11.32 -12.36 -12.25
C THR A 95 -11.70 -12.42 -10.78
N LEU A 96 -11.00 -13.24 -10.02
CA LEU A 96 -11.14 -13.35 -8.56
C LEU A 96 -9.89 -12.76 -7.89
N VAL A 97 -10.09 -11.82 -6.97
CA VAL A 97 -9.03 -11.30 -6.09
C VAL A 97 -9.26 -11.84 -4.69
N GLU A 98 -8.30 -12.60 -4.16
CA GLU A 98 -8.30 -13.07 -2.78
C GLU A 98 -7.40 -12.16 -1.93
N VAL A 99 -8.00 -11.41 -0.99
CA VAL A 99 -7.28 -10.58 -0.02
C VAL A 99 -7.12 -11.34 1.29
N PHE A 100 -5.89 -11.41 1.79
CA PHE A 100 -5.54 -12.10 3.02
C PHE A 100 -5.69 -11.12 4.19
N LYS A 101 -6.62 -11.43 5.08
CA LYS A 101 -6.94 -10.59 6.23
C LYS A 101 -5.99 -10.89 7.41
N PRO A 102 -5.76 -9.92 8.31
CA PRO A 102 -4.97 -10.12 9.53
C PRO A 102 -5.53 -11.20 10.46
N ASP A 103 -6.83 -11.47 10.40
CA ASP A 103 -7.50 -12.51 11.19
C ASP A 103 -7.32 -13.93 10.64
N GLY A 104 -6.52 -14.09 9.57
CA GLY A 104 -6.23 -15.36 8.93
C GLY A 104 -7.29 -15.83 7.92
N ARG A 105 -8.39 -15.09 7.76
CA ARG A 105 -9.39 -15.37 6.72
C ARG A 105 -8.98 -14.74 5.39
N LYS A 106 -9.69 -15.13 4.34
CA LYS A 106 -9.59 -14.49 3.03
C LYS A 106 -10.90 -13.82 2.69
N ARG A 107 -10.81 -12.73 1.93
CA ARG A 107 -11.93 -12.13 1.23
C ARG A 107 -11.74 -12.37 -0.26
N ALA A 108 -12.72 -13.00 -0.89
CA ALA A 108 -12.84 -13.10 -2.33
C ALA A 108 -13.63 -11.90 -2.87
N ILE A 109 -13.04 -11.15 -3.80
CA ILE A 109 -13.67 -10.04 -4.51
C ILE A 109 -13.75 -10.42 -5.97
N PHE A 110 -14.95 -10.32 -6.53
CA PHE A 110 -15.23 -10.75 -7.90
C PHE A 110 -15.24 -9.56 -8.86
N PHE A 111 -14.57 -9.73 -10.00
CA PHE A 111 -14.38 -8.72 -11.03
C PHE A 111 -14.85 -9.24 -12.38
N GLN A 112 -15.52 -8.37 -13.14
CA GLN A 112 -15.78 -8.55 -14.56
C GLN A 112 -15.06 -7.43 -15.33
N GLY A 113 -14.02 -7.79 -16.08
CA GLY A 113 -13.00 -6.82 -16.50
C GLY A 113 -12.41 -6.13 -15.27
N THR A 114 -12.28 -4.80 -15.29
CA THR A 114 -11.81 -3.98 -14.16
C THR A 114 -12.92 -3.53 -13.20
N THR A 115 -14.14 -4.03 -13.38
CA THR A 115 -15.29 -3.63 -12.55
C THR A 115 -15.56 -4.68 -11.48
N PRO A 116 -15.37 -4.37 -10.19
CA PRO A 116 -15.78 -5.25 -9.11
C PRO A 116 -17.31 -5.26 -9.00
N TYR A 117 -17.89 -6.46 -8.84
CA TYR A 117 -19.34 -6.63 -8.80
C TYR A 117 -19.84 -7.33 -7.53
N GLY A 118 -18.94 -7.86 -6.70
CA GLY A 118 -19.32 -8.45 -5.43
C GLY A 118 -18.14 -8.97 -4.63
N ALA A 119 -18.46 -9.46 -3.43
CA ALA A 119 -17.54 -10.12 -2.52
C ALA A 119 -18.17 -11.43 -2.00
N ASP A 120 -17.36 -12.38 -1.58
CA ASP A 120 -17.87 -13.53 -0.84
C ASP A 120 -18.48 -13.08 0.48
N SER A 121 -19.65 -13.62 0.78
CA SER A 121 -20.40 -13.30 1.98
C SER A 121 -20.98 -14.55 2.62
N ALA A 122 -21.04 -14.57 3.94
CA ALA A 122 -21.56 -15.68 4.71
C ALA A 122 -22.34 -15.21 5.94
N GLN A 123 -23.33 -16.01 6.34
CA GLN A 123 -24.03 -15.78 7.62
C GLN A 123 -23.11 -16.10 8.80
N ALA A 124 -22.19 -17.07 8.63
CA ALA A 124 -21.29 -17.54 9.68
C ALA A 124 -20.27 -16.49 10.13
N ASP A 125 -19.90 -15.56 9.24
CA ASP A 125 -18.98 -14.47 9.56
C ASP A 125 -19.67 -13.09 9.67
N GLY A 126 -21.00 -13.05 9.57
CA GLY A 126 -21.81 -11.84 9.66
C GLY A 126 -21.80 -10.96 8.42
N SER A 127 -21.10 -11.34 7.35
CA SER A 127 -20.95 -10.49 6.15
C SER A 127 -22.13 -10.55 5.18
N ALA A 128 -23.03 -11.53 5.31
CA ALA A 128 -24.15 -11.69 4.40
C ALA A 128 -25.19 -10.55 4.41
N GLY A 129 -25.12 -9.63 5.39
CA GLY A 129 -25.96 -8.43 5.44
C GLY A 129 -25.21 -7.14 5.07
N TRP A 130 -23.96 -7.23 4.59
CA TRP A 130 -23.15 -6.06 4.29
C TRP A 130 -23.41 -5.53 2.89
N ASP A 131 -23.41 -4.20 2.79
CA ASP A 131 -23.49 -3.51 1.50
C ASP A 131 -22.16 -3.59 0.76
N PHE A 132 -22.25 -3.71 -0.57
CA PHE A 132 -21.10 -3.69 -1.47
C PHE A 132 -21.13 -2.39 -2.29
N GLU A 133 -20.20 -1.51 -1.98
CA GLU A 133 -20.09 -0.18 -2.57
C GLU A 133 -18.75 -0.03 -3.28
N VAL A 134 -18.77 0.67 -4.41
CA VAL A 134 -17.58 0.88 -5.24
C VAL A 134 -17.46 2.36 -5.55
N SER A 135 -16.28 2.91 -5.31
CA SER A 135 -15.89 4.23 -5.78
C SER A 135 -14.60 4.12 -6.59
N ARG A 136 -14.44 5.02 -7.55
CA ARG A 136 -13.31 4.99 -8.50
C ARG A 136 -12.69 6.37 -8.60
N LYS A 137 -11.36 6.38 -8.66
CA LYS A 137 -10.54 7.56 -8.96
C LYS A 137 -9.44 7.12 -9.91
N ASP A 138 -9.56 7.54 -11.18
CA ASP A 138 -8.66 7.09 -12.25
C ASP A 138 -8.63 5.55 -12.33
N ASP A 139 -7.45 4.94 -12.27
CA ASP A 139 -7.23 3.49 -12.31
C ASP A 139 -7.38 2.82 -10.93
N GLU A 140 -7.69 3.60 -9.89
CA GLU A 140 -7.85 3.12 -8.52
C GLU A 140 -9.32 2.88 -8.19
N VAL A 141 -9.61 1.67 -7.72
CA VAL A 141 -10.94 1.23 -7.30
C VAL A 141 -10.94 1.02 -5.80
N THR A 142 -11.72 1.82 -5.09
CA THR A 142 -11.98 1.63 -3.67
C THR A 142 -13.29 0.89 -3.49
N ILE A 143 -13.20 -0.31 -2.93
CA ILE A 143 -14.32 -1.21 -2.66
C ILE A 143 -14.58 -1.16 -1.16
N SER A 144 -15.81 -0.81 -0.78
CA SER A 144 -16.28 -0.92 0.61
C SER A 144 -17.26 -2.07 0.69
N PHE A 145 -16.98 -3.04 1.56
CA PHE A 145 -17.86 -4.16 1.82
C PHE A 145 -18.12 -4.24 3.33
N GLY A 146 -19.24 -3.66 3.75
CA GLY A 146 -19.53 -3.44 5.17
C GLY A 146 -18.41 -2.65 5.87
N PRO A 147 -17.80 -3.18 6.93
CA PRO A 147 -16.71 -2.52 7.65
C PRO A 147 -15.34 -2.66 6.97
N GLU A 148 -15.27 -3.29 5.79
CA GLU A 148 -14.00 -3.58 5.12
C GLU A 148 -13.81 -2.68 3.90
N THR A 149 -12.57 -2.22 3.68
CA THR A 149 -12.23 -1.36 2.54
C THR A 149 -11.00 -1.91 1.85
N TYR A 150 -11.02 -1.93 0.51
CA TYR A 150 -9.93 -2.43 -0.31
C TYR A 150 -9.67 -1.47 -1.47
N VAL A 151 -8.40 -1.18 -1.73
CA VAL A 151 -7.98 -0.33 -2.84
C VAL A 151 -7.24 -1.19 -3.85
N ILE A 152 -7.80 -1.33 -5.05
CA ILE A 152 -7.27 -2.18 -6.10
C ILE A 152 -7.04 -1.32 -7.34
N VAL A 153 -5.88 -1.48 -7.96
CA VAL A 153 -5.54 -0.81 -9.23
C VAL A 153 -5.89 -1.71 -10.40
N ASP A 154 -6.37 -1.13 -11.50
CA ASP A 154 -6.82 -1.90 -12.69
C ASP A 154 -5.70 -2.77 -13.29
N ALA A 155 -4.45 -2.30 -13.26
CA ALA A 155 -3.29 -3.06 -13.73
C ALA A 155 -3.09 -4.40 -13.00
N LEU A 156 -3.54 -4.50 -11.74
CA LEU A 156 -3.53 -5.77 -11.00
C LEU A 156 -4.47 -6.79 -11.64
N ILE A 157 -5.61 -6.33 -12.17
CA ILE A 157 -6.65 -7.16 -12.77
C ILE A 157 -6.29 -7.56 -14.19
N GLU A 158 -5.88 -6.61 -15.02
CA GLU A 158 -5.62 -6.84 -16.45
C GLU A 158 -4.29 -7.56 -16.70
N GLY A 159 -3.28 -7.31 -15.86
CA GLY A 159 -1.91 -7.73 -16.12
C GLY A 159 -1.18 -6.76 -17.05
N GLY A 160 0.16 -6.83 -17.03
CA GLY A 160 1.04 -6.03 -17.88
C GLY A 160 1.64 -6.81 -19.03
#